data_AF-A0A2A5FPR4-F1
#
_entry.id   AF-A0A2A5FPR4-F1
#
_cell.length_a   1.000
_cell.length_b   1.000
_cell.length_c   1.000
_cell.angle_alpha   90.00
_cell.angle_beta   90.00
_cell.angle_gamma   90.00
#
_symmetry.space_group_name_H-M   'P 1'
#
loop_
_entity.id
_entity.type
_entity.pdbx_description
1 polymer ?
#
loop_
_entity_poly.entity_id
_entity_poly.type
_entity_poly.pdbx_seq_one_letter_code
_entity_poly.pdbx_strand_id
1 'polypeptide(L)' 'MSHKTMKYKILHKDVLSNQFFKLDAYDLEHDTFDGGSLQIRREHLERGNAVAVLLYLQKICC' A
#
# COMPACT_ATOMS: atom_id res chain seq x y z
N MET A 1 -27.26 3.29 8.81
CA MET A 1 -26.28 3.81 7.83
C MET A 1 -25.72 2.63 7.06
N SER A 2 -25.90 2.59 5.74
CA SER A 2 -25.42 1.47 4.92
C SER A 2 -23.89 1.52 4.82
N HIS A 3 -23.19 0.52 5.34
CA HIS A 3 -21.75 0.35 5.12
C HIS A 3 -21.53 -0.07 3.67
N LYS A 4 -21.30 0.90 2.78
CA LYS A 4 -20.85 0.65 1.41
C LYS A 4 -19.34 0.38 1.45
N THR A 5 -18.93 -0.83 1.13
CA THR A 5 -17.51 -1.17 0.95
C THR A 5 -17.00 -0.46 -0.30
N MET A 6 -15.99 0.41 -0.14
CA MET A 6 -15.32 1.11 -1.24
C MET A 6 -14.65 0.09 -2.16
N LYS A 7 -15.01 0.09 -3.45
CA LYS A 7 -14.48 -0.86 -4.42
C LYS A 7 -13.30 -0.24 -5.18
N TYR A 8 -12.38 -1.10 -5.60
CA TYR A 8 -11.33 -0.74 -6.54
C TYR A 8 -11.11 -1.87 -7.54
N LYS A 9 -10.52 -1.51 -8.68
CA LYS A 9 -10.13 -2.41 -9.75
C LYS A 9 -8.74 -2.03 -10.24
N ILE A 10 -7.84 -3.01 -10.33
CA ILE A 10 -6.56 -2.84 -11.02
C ILE A 10 -6.83 -2.97 -12.52
N LEU A 11 -6.49 -1.94 -13.28
CA LEU A 11 -6.67 -1.89 -14.73
C LEU A 11 -5.42 -2.41 -15.45
N HIS A 12 -4.26 -1.99 -14.98
CA HIS A 12 -2.98 -2.33 -15.57
C HIS A 12 -1.88 -2.46 -14.52
N LYS A 13 -0.85 -3.26 -14.84
CA LYS A 13 0.35 -3.42 -14.02
C LYS A 13 1.58 -3.45 -14.93
N ASP A 14 2.45 -2.47 -14.72
CA ASP A 14 3.76 -2.37 -15.36
C ASP A 14 4.87 -2.69 -14.37
N VAL A 15 5.91 -3.39 -14.81
CA VAL A 15 7.17 -3.50 -14.05
C VAL A 15 8.10 -2.40 -14.54
N LEU A 16 8.36 -1.40 -13.70
CA LEU A 16 9.26 -0.28 -14.02
C LEU A 16 10.73 -0.64 -13.75
N SER A 17 10.98 -1.43 -12.71
CA SER A 17 12.31 -1.96 -12.39
C SER A 17 12.20 -3.29 -11.66
N ASN A 18 13.10 -4.22 -11.95
CA ASN A 18 13.18 -5.53 -11.32
C ASN A 18 14.64 -5.86 -10.97
N GLN A 19 15.27 -4.95 -10.23
CA GLN A 19 16.67 -5.09 -9.78
C GLN A 19 16.67 -5.46 -8.29
N PHE A 20 17.49 -4.81 -7.46
CA PHE A 20 17.54 -5.10 -6.02
C PHE A 20 16.18 -4.89 -5.33
N PHE A 21 15.46 -3.84 -5.72
CA PHE A 21 14.04 -3.69 -5.40
C PHE A 21 13.21 -3.75 -6.67
N LYS A 22 11.99 -4.26 -6.52
CA LYS A 22 11.01 -4.26 -7.59
C LYS A 22 10.15 -3.01 -7.48
N LEU A 23 10.01 -2.30 -8.59
CA LEU A 23 9.15 -1.12 -8.71
C LEU A 23 8.08 -1.44 -9.74
N ASP A 24 6.83 -1.48 -9.31
CA ASP A 24 5.68 -1.67 -10.18
C ASP A 24 4.91 -0.34 -10.31
N ALA A 25 4.33 -0.09 -11.47
CA ALA A 25 3.29 0.93 -11.63
C ALA A 25 1.94 0.28 -11.86
N TYR A 26 0.94 0.74 -11.10
CA TYR A 26 -0.43 0.26 -11.17
C TYR A 26 -1.33 1.38 -11.64
N ASP A 27 -2.03 1.14 -12.74
CA ASP A 27 -3.19 1.95 -13.10
C ASP A 27 -4.43 1.30 -12.47
N LEU A 28 -5.16 2.07 -11.68
CA LEU A 28 -6.30 1.57 -10.90
C LEU A 28 -7.45 2.55 -10.92
N GLU A 29 -8.66 2.00 -10.87
CA GLU A 29 -9.90 2.74 -10.70
C GLU A 29 -10.48 2.43 -9.33
N HIS A 30 -10.92 3.45 -8.59
CA HIS A 30 -11.60 3.25 -7.31
C HIS A 30 -12.78 4.22 -7.14
N ASP A 31 -13.73 3.82 -6.30
CA ASP A 31 -14.88 4.66 -5.94
C ASP A 31 -14.39 5.95 -5.23
N THR A 32 -15.05 7.08 -5.48
CA THR A 32 -14.85 8.33 -4.74
C THR A 32 -15.93 8.49 -3.66
N PHE A 33 -15.66 9.31 -2.63
CA PHE A 33 -16.59 9.49 -1.51
C PHE A 33 -17.90 10.19 -1.89
N ASP A 34 -17.90 10.97 -2.96
CA ASP A 34 -19.09 11.60 -3.56
C ASP A 34 -19.89 10.65 -4.48
N GLY A 35 -19.46 9.39 -4.59
CA GLY A 35 -20.16 8.34 -5.33
C GLY A 35 -19.76 8.19 -6.79
N GLY A 36 -18.72 8.89 -7.25
CA GLY A 36 -18.10 8.70 -8.56
C GLY A 36 -17.03 7.60 -8.57
N SER A 37 -16.22 7.59 -9.64
CA SER A 37 -15.01 6.78 -9.75
C SER A 37 -13.83 7.64 -10.22
N LEU A 38 -12.62 7.26 -9.80
CA LEU A 38 -11.38 7.95 -10.15
C LEU A 38 -10.32 6.95 -10.61
N GLN A 39 -9.71 7.22 -11.76
CA GLN A 39 -8.54 6.49 -12.24
C GLN A 39 -7.25 7.20 -11.85
N ILE A 40 -6.31 6.46 -11.28
CA ILE A 40 -5.00 6.96 -10.85
C ILE A 40 -3.89 5.98 -11.22
N ARG A 41 -2.68 6.51 -11.33
CA ARG A 41 -1.44 5.73 -11.42
C ARG A 41 -0.69 5.77 -10.09
N ARG A 42 -0.25 4.61 -9.61
CA ARG A 42 0.54 4.48 -8.37
C ARG A 42 1.83 3.72 -8.65
N GLU A 43 2.94 4.31 -8.22
CA GLU A 43 4.23 3.61 -8.19
C GLU A 43 4.37 2.91 -6.83
N HIS A 44 4.59 1.60 -6.87
CA HIS A 44 4.64 0.72 -5.71
C HIS A 44 6.02 0.07 -5.64
N LEU A 45 6.79 0.44 -4.62
CA LEU A 45 8.08 -0.14 -4.31
C LEU A 45 7.91 -1.42 -3.49
N GLU A 46 8.11 -2.56 -4.13
CA GLU A 46 8.12 -3.87 -3.48
C GLU A 46 9.50 -4.17 -2.88
N ARG A 47 9.57 -4.17 -1.54
CA ARG A 47 10.76 -4.50 -0.75
C ARG A 47 10.61 -5.76 0.11
N GLY A 48 9.46 -6.42 0.05
CA GLY A 48 9.09 -7.49 0.98
C GLY A 48 8.73 -6.95 2.37
N ASN A 49 8.57 -7.87 3.33
CA ASN A 49 8.15 -7.55 4.69
C ASN A 49 9.36 -7.43 5.63
N ALA A 50 9.21 -6.67 6.71
CA ALA A 50 10.23 -6.50 7.73
C ALA A 50 9.69 -6.88 9.12
N VAL A 51 10.59 -7.25 10.02
CA VAL A 51 10.32 -7.49 11.44
C VAL A 51 11.01 -6.41 12.26
N ALA A 52 10.30 -5.84 13.23
CA ALA A 52 10.84 -4.87 14.18
C ALA A 52 10.82 -5.45 15.59
N VAL A 53 11.90 -5.23 16.34
CA VAL A 53 12.03 -5.65 17.74
C VAL A 53 12.29 -4.42 18.59
N LEU A 54 11.44 -4.21 19.61
CA LEU A 54 11.63 -3.18 20.62
C LEU A 54 12.18 -3.81 21.89
N LEU A 55 13.44 -3.51 22.21
CA LEU A 55 14.05 -3.95 23.46
C LEU A 55 13.69 -3.00 24.60
N TYR A 56 13.29 -3.56 25.73
CA TYR A 56 13.01 -2.83 26.96
C TYR A 56 13.93 -3.31 28.07
N LEU A 57 14.58 -2.37 28.76
CA LEU A 57 15.38 -2.62 29.96
C LEU A 57 14.77 -1.84 31.12
N GLN A 58 14.25 -2.55 32.11
CA GLN A 58 13.77 -1.95 33.35
C GLN A 58 14.96 -1.52 34.22
N LYS A 59 15.04 -0.23 34.56
CA LYS A 59 15.97 0.22 35.61
C LYS A 59 15.44 -0.24 36.96
N ILE A 60 16.16 -1.15 37.60
CA ILE A 60 15.99 -1.45 39.02
C ILE A 60 16.78 -0.36 39.76
N CYS A 61 16.09 0.58 40.39
CA CYS A 61 16.74 1.49 41.35
C CYS A 61 17.09 0.72 42.63
N CYS A 62 18.21 1.12 43.23
CA CYS A 62 18.75 0.60 44.47
C CYS A 62 17.79 0.71 45.65
#